data_AF-A0A935Y0F2-F1
#
_entry.id   AF-A0A935Y0F2-F1
#
_cell.length_a   1.000
_cell.length_b   1.000
_cell.length_c   1.000
_cell.angle_alpha   90.00
_cell.angle_beta   90.00
_cell.angle_gamma   90.00
#
_symmetry.space_group_name_H-M   'P 1'
#
loop_
_entity.id
_entity.type
_entity.pdbx_description
1 polymer ?
#
loop_
_entity_poly.entity_id
_entity_poly.type
_entity_poly.pdbx_seq_one_letter_code
_entity_poly.pdbx_strand_id
1 'polypeptide(L)' 'MKVKHFVSDSNDDTSDIAGKFAEALNKLIAWCDQTGYNSVAIPIFREYHNNGHFPGLGTLKKLSLMNHIDLVLKLI' A
#
# COMPACT_ATOMS: atom_id res chain seq x y z
N MET A 1 1.39 17.78 -5.16
CA MET A 1 1.45 16.43 -4.53
C MET A 1 0.69 15.45 -5.42
N LYS A 2 1.34 14.41 -5.97
CA LYS A 2 0.64 13.36 -6.72
C LYS A 2 0.51 12.13 -5.82
N VAL A 3 -0.68 11.87 -5.30
CA VAL A 3 -0.99 10.66 -4.53
C VAL A 3 -1.65 9.68 -5.48
N LYS A 4 -1.04 8.49 -5.66
CA LYS A 4 -1.62 7.41 -6.46
C LYS A 4 -2.40 6.48 -5.54
N HIS A 5 -3.69 6.31 -5.80
CA HIS A 5 -4.54 5.37 -5.08
C HIS A 5 -4.54 4.01 -5.77
N PHE A 6 -4.37 2.95 -4.99
CA PHE A 6 -4.50 1.56 -5.41
C PHE A 6 -5.75 0.97 -4.74
N VAL A 7 -6.62 0.36 -5.53
CA VAL A 7 -7.90 -0.20 -5.09
C VAL A 7 -8.04 -1.64 -5.59
N SER A 8 -8.72 -2.49 -4.82
CA SER A 8 -9.11 -3.85 -5.23
C SER A 8 -10.02 -3.85 -6.46
N ASP A 9 -10.01 -4.93 -7.23
CA ASP A 9 -10.97 -5.13 -8.33
C ASP A 9 -12.27 -5.75 -7.80
N SER A 10 -12.18 -6.57 -6.76
CA SER A 10 -13.34 -7.18 -6.09
C SER A 10 -14.05 -6.18 -5.16
N ASN A 11 -14.78 -5.22 -5.71
CA ASN A 11 -15.41 -4.12 -4.95
C ASN A 11 -16.90 -4.31 -4.59
N ASP A 12 -17.49 -5.47 -4.87
CA ASP A 12 -18.94 -5.69 -4.80
C ASP A 12 -19.51 -5.69 -3.37
N ASP A 13 -18.77 -6.18 -2.37
CA ASP A 13 -19.18 -6.17 -0.96
C ASP A 13 -18.01 -6.00 0.01
N THR A 14 -18.22 -5.56 1.26
CA THR A 14 -17.14 -5.30 2.25
C THR A 14 -16.62 -6.52 2.99
N SER A 15 -17.16 -7.72 2.70
CA SER A 15 -16.87 -8.96 3.43
C SER A 15 -15.41 -9.44 3.37
N ASP A 16 -14.70 -9.26 2.25
CA ASP A 16 -13.33 -9.80 2.07
C ASP A 16 -12.23 -8.72 2.15
N ILE A 17 -12.06 -8.13 3.34
CA ILE A 17 -11.11 -7.03 3.56
C ILE A 17 -9.67 -7.46 3.28
N ALA A 18 -9.30 -8.70 3.63
CA ALA A 18 -7.94 -9.21 3.50
C ALA A 18 -7.56 -9.46 2.02
N GLY A 19 -8.42 -10.09 1.23
CA GLY A 19 -8.15 -10.31 -0.19
C GLY A 19 -8.14 -9.00 -0.97
N LYS A 20 -9.06 -8.07 -0.67
CA LYS A 20 -9.03 -6.72 -1.25
C LYS A 20 -7.74 -5.96 -0.95
N PHE A 21 -7.24 -6.09 0.28
CA PHE A 21 -5.94 -5.52 0.63
C PHE A 21 -4.82 -6.15 -0.21
N ALA A 22 -4.81 -7.47 -0.37
CA ALA A 22 -3.82 -8.15 -1.19
C ALA A 22 -3.87 -7.70 -2.66
N GLU A 23 -5.07 -7.55 -3.24
CA GLU A 23 -5.25 -7.01 -4.61
C GLU A 23 -4.66 -5.60 -4.75
N ALA A 24 -4.99 -4.70 -3.82
CA ALA A 24 -4.47 -3.34 -3.83
C ALA A 24 -2.94 -3.30 -3.62
N LEU A 25 -2.43 -4.17 -2.72
CA LEU A 25 -1.01 -4.30 -2.44
C LEU A 25 -0.23 -4.82 -3.66
N ASN A 26 -0.76 -5.82 -4.36
CA ASN A 26 -0.15 -6.33 -5.60
C ASN A 26 0.02 -5.21 -6.63
N LYS A 27 -1.00 -4.37 -6.81
CA LYS A 27 -0.94 -3.22 -7.73
C LYS A 27 0.09 -2.18 -7.29
N LEU A 28 0.22 -1.92 -5.98
CA LEU A 28 1.24 -1.03 -5.43
C LEU A 28 2.65 -1.55 -5.73
N ILE A 29 2.93 -2.83 -5.43
CA ILE A 29 4.25 -3.43 -5.64
C ILE A 29 4.62 -3.45 -7.12
N ALA A 30 3.70 -3.90 -8.00
CA ALA A 30 3.92 -3.90 -9.44
C ALA A 30 4.24 -2.50 -9.99
N TRP A 31 3.54 -1.47 -9.52
CA TRP A 31 3.82 -0.09 -9.92
C TRP A 31 5.19 0.41 -9.42
N CYS A 32 5.57 0.06 -8.18
CA CYS A 32 6.89 0.41 -7.66
C CYS A 32 8.01 -0.26 -8.47
N ASP A 33 7.85 -1.54 -8.83
CA ASP A 33 8.81 -2.27 -9.66
C ASP A 33 8.94 -1.69 -11.07
N GLN A 34 7.82 -1.28 -11.68
CA GLN A 34 7.82 -0.67 -13.02
C GLN A 34 8.43 0.73 -13.06
N THR A 35 8.25 1.52 -12.01
CA THR A 35 8.68 2.92 -11.97
C THR A 35 10.02 3.14 -11.27
N GLY A 36 10.53 2.11 -10.57
CA GLY A 36 11.66 2.26 -9.65
C GLY A 36 11.33 3.11 -8.42
N TYR A 37 10.05 3.35 -8.14
CA TYR A 37 9.64 4.19 -7.00
C TYR A 37 10.00 3.52 -5.68
N ASN A 38 10.60 4.30 -4.78
CA ASN A 38 10.97 3.84 -3.45
C ASN A 38 10.58 4.87 -2.38
N SER A 39 10.03 4.37 -1.26
CA SER A 39 9.72 5.15 -0.06
C SER A 39 10.00 4.30 1.17
N VAL A 40 10.06 4.93 2.34
CA VAL A 40 10.27 4.24 3.62
C VAL A 40 9.21 3.17 3.92
N ALA A 41 8.02 3.29 3.32
CA ALA A 41 6.93 2.34 3.51
C ALA A 41 6.97 1.15 2.53
N ILE A 42 7.61 1.29 1.36
CA ILE A 42 7.70 0.24 0.35
C ILE A 42 8.32 -1.07 0.86
N PRO A 43 9.45 -1.10 1.60
CA PRO A 43 9.98 -2.37 2.11
C PRO A 43 9.00 -3.09 3.05
N ILE A 44 8.23 -2.34 3.86
CA ILE A 44 7.21 -2.90 4.76
C ILE A 44 6.05 -3.49 3.95
N PHE A 45 5.61 -2.78 2.90
CA PHE A 45 4.58 -3.30 1.99
C PHE A 45 5.05 -4.54 1.23
N ARG A 46 6.33 -4.64 0.85
CA ARG A 46 6.90 -5.85 0.24
C ARG A 46 6.93 -7.02 1.20
N GLU A 47 7.21 -6.79 2.48
CA GLU A 47 7.16 -7.84 3.50
C GLU A 47 5.74 -8.41 3.64
N TYR A 48 4.72 -7.55 3.73
CA TYR A 48 3.33 -8.02 3.78
C TYR A 48 2.91 -8.77 2.51
N HIS A 49 3.37 -8.30 1.34
CA HIS A 49 3.11 -8.95 0.07
C HIS A 49 3.71 -10.36 0.05
N ASN A 50 4.98 -10.51 0.43
CA ASN A 50 5.68 -11.79 0.41
C ASN A 50 5.13 -12.78 1.44
N ASN A 51 4.73 -12.29 2.61
CA ASN A 51 4.20 -13.13 3.68
C ASN A 51 2.70 -13.42 3.53
N GLY A 52 2.03 -12.85 2.52
CA GLY A 52 0.57 -12.92 2.38
C GLY A 52 -0.17 -12.39 3.63
N HIS A 53 0.46 -11.51 4.39
CA HIS A 53 0.01 -11.13 5.72
C HIS A 53 -0.85 -9.87 5.66
N PHE A 54 -2.08 -9.96 6.18
CA PHE A 54 -2.90 -8.79 6.43
C PHE A 54 -2.67 -8.29 7.87
N PRO A 55 -2.03 -7.13 8.06
CA PRO A 55 -1.65 -6.64 9.39
C PRO A 55 -2.80 -5.95 10.14
N GLY A 56 -4.03 -6.04 9.61
CA GLY A 56 -5.20 -5.34 10.12
C GLY A 56 -5.29 -3.86 9.71
N LEU A 57 -6.50 -3.30 9.82
CA LEU A 57 -6.80 -1.93 9.39
C LEU A 57 -6.04 -0.84 10.16
N GLY A 58 -5.72 -1.08 11.44
CA GLY A 58 -4.98 -0.12 12.28
C GLY A 58 -3.56 0.10 11.78
N THR A 59 -2.85 -0.99 11.47
CA THR A 59 -1.50 -0.95 10.91
C THR A 59 -1.49 -0.32 9.52
N LEU A 60 -2.52 -0.59 8.71
CA LEU A 60 -2.67 0.02 7.40
C LEU A 60 -2.77 1.55 7.46
N LYS A 61 -3.62 2.07 8.35
CA LYS A 61 -3.77 3.52 8.55
C LYS A 61 -2.47 4.17 9.00
N LYS A 62 -1.71 3.49 9.88
CA LYS A 62 -0.40 3.95 10.32
C LYS A 62 0.58 4.08 9.14
N LEU A 63 0.65 3.08 8.28
CA LEU A 63 1.56 3.09 7.12
C LEU A 63 1.16 4.12 6.07
N SER A 64 -0.14 4.28 5.80
CA SER A 64 -0.63 5.34 4.92
C SER A 64 -0.24 6.73 5.43
N LEU A 65 -0.33 6.96 6.74
CA LEU A 65 0.11 8.21 7.36
C LEU A 65 1.63 8.40 7.25
N MET A 66 2.43 7.36 7.54
CA MET A 66 3.90 7.40 7.41
C MET A 66 4.33 7.72 5.98
N ASN A 67 3.71 7.09 4.98
CA ASN A 67 4.00 7.36 3.58
C ASN A 67 3.58 8.79 3.16
N HIS A 68 2.47 9.29 3.70
CA HIS A 68 2.05 10.67 3.46
C HIS A 68 3.04 11.68 4.06
N ILE A 69 3.50 11.46 5.29
CA ILE A 69 4.52 12.29 5.95
C ILE A 69 5.85 12.26 5.18
N ASP A 70 6.33 11.09 4.77
CA ASP A 70 7.54 10.94 3.94
C ASP A 70 7.44 11.73 2.62
N LEU A 71 6.28 11.66 1.95
CA LEU A 71 6.06 12.42 0.72
C LEU A 71 6.07 13.93 0.96
N VAL A 72 5.52 14.41 2.07
CA VAL A 72 5.57 15.83 2.45
C VAL A 72 7.00 16.27 2.76
N LEU A 73 7.75 15.49 3.54
CA LEU A 73 9.13 15.80 3.90
C LEU A 73 10.07 15.85 2.69
N LYS A 74 9.86 15.00 1.68
CA LYS A 74 10.64 15.00 0.42
C LYS A 74 10.35 16.17 -0.52
N LEU A 75 9.33 16.99 -0.22
CA LEU A 75 8.97 18.18 -1.02
C LEU A 75 9.56 19.47 -0.45
N ILE A 76 10.27 19.40 0.67
CA ILE A 76 10.95 20.51 1.36
C ILE A 76 12.45 20.40 1.07
#